data_AF-A0A1V6H1Q6-F1
#
_entry.id   AF-A0A1V6H1Q6-F1
#
_cell.length_a   1.000
_cell.length_b   1.000
_cell.length_c   1.000
_cell.angle_alpha   90.00
_cell.angle_beta   90.00
_cell.angle_gamma   90.00
#
_symmetry.space_group_name_H-M   'P 1'
#
loop_
_entity.id
_entity.type
_entity.pdbx_description
1 polymer ?
#
loop_
_entity_poly.entity_id
_entity_poly.type
_entity_poly.pdbx_seq_one_letter_code
_entity_poly.pdbx_strand_id
1 'polypeptide(L)'
;MVKIWEKELRSEKKLPVIIPIVVYHGQKRWEVAGRLSGLIERYAELQEALWKYIPDYAYELHDLTSEEEGERIESGEVKLTVYLFRAVVAPDKGTLLRRYKEAMQALKEVSGRRDIEDLIEQGFGISLARNQRSS
;
A
#
# COMPACT_ATOMS: atom_id res chain seq x y z
N MET A 1 -15.63 3.19 -11.03
CA MET A 1 -16.29 2.32 -12.03
C MET A 1 -16.98 3.12 -13.11
N VAL A 2 -18.03 3.89 -12.81
CA VAL A 2 -18.83 4.64 -13.81
C VAL A 2 -17.98 5.50 -14.75
N LYS A 3 -17.04 6.29 -14.23
CA LYS A 3 -16.12 7.11 -15.06
C LYS A 3 -15.26 6.30 -16.05
N ILE A 4 -14.91 5.06 -15.73
CA ILE A 4 -14.17 4.17 -16.64
C ILE A 4 -15.10 3.77 -17.78
N TRP A 5 -16.29 3.28 -17.46
CA TRP A 5 -17.29 2.90 -18.46
C TRP A 5 -17.75 4.07 -19.33
N GLU A 6 -17.94 5.27 -18.77
CA GLU A 6 -18.25 6.49 -19.53
C GLU A 6 -17.15 6.83 -20.55
N LYS A 7 -15.88 6.60 -20.20
CA LYS A 7 -14.76 6.78 -21.13
C LYS A 7 -14.81 5.76 -22.27
N GLU A 8 -15.11 4.50 -21.98
CA GLU A 8 -15.11 3.43 -22.97
C GLU A 8 -16.36 3.45 -23.88
N LEU A 9 -17.51 3.90 -23.37
CA LEU A 9 -18.74 4.07 -24.15
C LEU A 9 -18.59 5.09 -25.28
N ARG A 10 -17.71 6.09 -25.13
CA ARG A 10 -17.36 7.04 -26.21
C ARG A 10 -16.66 6.38 -27.39
N SER A 11 -16.22 5.13 -27.26
CA SER A 11 -15.55 4.36 -28.32
C SER A 11 -16.45 3.29 -28.97
N GLU A 12 -17.76 3.28 -28.69
CA GLU A 12 -18.75 2.31 -29.19
C GLU A 12 -18.42 0.83 -28.88
N LYS A 13 -17.55 0.60 -27.89
CA LYS A 13 -17.17 -0.74 -27.45
C LYS A 13 -18.11 -1.25 -26.36
N LYS A 14 -18.23 -2.58 -26.26
CA LYS A 14 -18.86 -3.23 -25.10
C LYS A 14 -18.15 -2.78 -23.82
N LEU A 15 -18.91 -2.69 -22.72
CA LEU A 15 -18.33 -2.34 -21.42
C LEU A 15 -17.27 -3.37 -21.02
N PRO A 16 -16.04 -2.94 -20.71
CA PRO A 16 -15.02 -3.86 -20.25
C PRO A 16 -15.34 -4.37 -18.84
N VAL A 17 -14.89 -5.60 -18.58
CA VAL A 17 -14.77 -6.10 -17.21
C VAL A 17 -13.78 -5.22 -16.45
N ILE A 18 -14.13 -4.86 -15.23
CA ILE A 18 -13.24 -4.13 -14.33
C ILE A 18 -12.96 -5.02 -13.13
N ILE A 19 -11.69 -5.23 -12.83
CA ILE A 19 -11.21 -5.92 -11.64
C ILE A 19 -10.73 -4.85 -10.66
N PRO A 20 -11.46 -4.57 -9.56
CA PRO A 20 -11.03 -3.59 -8.58
C PRO A 20 -9.89 -4.17 -7.75
N ILE A 21 -8.80 -3.41 -7.65
CA ILE A 21 -7.65 -3.73 -6.80
C ILE A 21 -7.55 -2.63 -5.74
N VAL A 22 -7.48 -3.03 -4.47
CA VAL A 22 -7.30 -2.14 -3.32
C VAL A 22 -5.91 -2.39 -2.75
N VAL A 23 -5.07 -1.35 -2.74
CA VAL A 23 -3.77 -1.39 -2.08
C VAL A 23 -3.86 -0.55 -0.81
N TYR A 24 -3.68 -1.19 0.34
CA TYR A 24 -3.81 -0.55 1.64
C TYR A 24 -2.47 -0.45 2.36
N HIS A 25 -2.18 0.70 2.99
CA HIS A 25 -0.90 1.00 3.63
C HIS A 25 -1.05 1.73 4.97
N GLY A 26 -2.09 1.40 5.75
CA GLY A 26 -2.33 2.05 7.03
C GLY A 26 -1.43 1.57 8.18
N GLN A 27 -1.78 1.95 9.40
CA GLN A 27 -1.00 1.56 10.60
C GLN A 27 -1.37 0.17 11.13
N LYS A 28 -2.62 -0.25 10.95
CA LYS A 28 -3.15 -1.53 11.42
C LYS A 28 -3.57 -2.35 10.22
N ARG A 29 -3.62 -3.68 10.36
CA ARG A 29 -4.12 -4.58 9.33
C ARG A 29 -5.52 -4.19 8.88
N TRP A 30 -5.80 -4.36 7.59
CA TRP A 30 -7.15 -4.23 7.06
C TRP A 30 -7.98 -5.46 7.45
N GLU A 31 -9.00 -5.25 8.27
CA GLU A 31 -9.85 -6.32 8.79
C GLU A 31 -11.19 -6.48 8.04
N VAL A 32 -11.46 -5.63 7.05
CA VAL A 32 -12.76 -5.57 6.37
C VAL A 32 -12.84 -6.58 5.21
N ALA A 33 -14.04 -7.12 5.00
CA ALA A 33 -14.37 -8.12 3.97
C ALA A 33 -14.02 -7.68 2.54
N GLY A 34 -13.59 -8.63 1.68
CA GLY A 34 -13.15 -8.40 0.29
C GLY A 34 -14.26 -8.04 -0.71
N ARG A 35 -15.32 -7.38 -0.27
CA ARG A 35 -16.46 -6.95 -1.10
C ARG A 35 -16.89 -5.55 -0.73
N LEU A 36 -17.47 -4.82 -1.69
CA LEU A 36 -17.88 -3.43 -1.48
C LEU A 36 -18.85 -3.27 -0.30
N SER A 37 -19.77 -4.21 -0.10
CA SER A 37 -20.70 -4.23 1.05
C SER A 37 -19.99 -4.10 2.39
N GLY A 38 -18.81 -4.71 2.56
CA GLY A 38 -18.03 -4.60 3.79
C GLY A 38 -17.57 -3.18 4.10
N LEU A 39 -17.49 -2.32 3.08
CA LEU A 39 -17.06 -0.92 3.19
C LEU A 39 -18.24 0.04 3.45
N ILE A 40 -19.47 -0.44 3.35
CA ILE A 40 -20.67 0.36 3.55
C ILE A 40 -21.11 0.21 5.00
N GLU A 41 -21.08 1.33 5.73
CA GLU A 41 -21.53 1.37 7.12
C GLU A 41 -22.99 0.88 7.22
N ARG A 42 -23.24 -0.03 8.18
CA ARG A 42 -24.57 -0.60 8.48
C ARG A 42 -25.23 -1.32 7.29
N TYR A 43 -24.45 -1.83 6.32
CA TYR A 43 -24.98 -2.58 5.17
C TYR A 43 -25.91 -3.74 5.58
N ALA A 44 -25.54 -4.47 6.64
CA ALA A 44 -26.32 -5.58 7.16
C ALA A 44 -27.66 -5.18 7.79
N GLU A 45 -27.85 -3.90 8.14
CA GLU A 45 -29.09 -3.37 8.72
C GLU A 45 -30.06 -2.84 7.65
N LEU A 46 -29.63 -2.80 6.39
CA LEU A 46 -30.49 -2.37 5.29
C LEU A 46 -31.60 -3.39 5.05
N GLN A 47 -32.78 -2.90 4.64
CA GLN A 47 -33.86 -3.77 4.19
C GLN A 47 -33.39 -4.62 3.00
N GLU A 48 -33.68 -5.92 3.01
CA GLU A 48 -33.26 -6.86 1.97
C GLU A 48 -33.65 -6.41 0.55
N ALA A 49 -34.81 -5.74 0.42
CA ALA A 49 -35.28 -5.18 -0.84
C ALA A 49 -34.33 -4.12 -1.46
N LEU A 50 -33.46 -3.51 -0.66
CA LEU A 50 -32.50 -2.50 -1.10
C LEU A 50 -31.20 -3.09 -1.63
N TRP A 51 -30.82 -4.31 -1.22
CA TRP A 51 -29.53 -4.91 -1.59
C TRP A 51 -29.34 -5.04 -3.11
N LYS A 52 -30.42 -5.33 -3.85
CA LYS A 52 -30.38 -5.45 -5.32
C LYS A 52 -30.00 -4.16 -6.07
N TYR A 53 -30.05 -3.00 -5.39
CA TYR A 53 -29.67 -1.71 -5.96
C TYR A 53 -28.26 -1.27 -5.58
N ILE A 54 -27.60 -2.01 -4.69
CA ILE A 54 -26.25 -1.70 -4.23
C ILE A 54 -25.27 -2.62 -4.95
N PRO A 55 -24.33 -2.09 -5.76
CA PRO A 55 -23.29 -2.90 -6.35
C PRO A 55 -22.45 -3.54 -5.24
N ASP A 56 -22.40 -4.87 -5.20
CA ASP A 56 -21.58 -5.59 -4.24
C ASP A 56 -20.54 -6.44 -4.98
N TYR A 57 -19.59 -5.81 -5.64
CA TYR A 57 -18.51 -6.52 -6.32
C TYR A 57 -17.40 -6.92 -5.35
N ALA A 58 -16.72 -8.02 -5.67
CA ALA A 58 -15.47 -8.41 -5.01
C ALA A 58 -14.33 -7.48 -5.47
N TYR A 59 -13.30 -7.39 -4.64
CA TYR A 59 -12.05 -6.71 -4.99
C TYR A 59 -10.86 -7.50 -4.46
N GLU A 60 -9.72 -7.37 -5.14
CA GLU A 60 -8.45 -7.91 -4.68
C GLU A 60 -7.82 -6.94 -3.69
N LEU A 61 -7.53 -7.40 -2.47
CA LEU A 61 -6.92 -6.59 -1.42
C LEU A 61 -5.44 -6.96 -1.25
N HIS A 62 -4.57 -5.97 -1.41
CA HIS A 62 -3.16 -6.07 -1.05
C HIS A 62 -2.90 -5.19 0.17
N ASP A 63 -2.78 -5.84 1.33
CA ASP A 63 -2.53 -5.19 2.60
C ASP A 63 -1.03 -5.11 2.87
N LEU A 64 -0.43 -3.94 2.58
CA LEU A 64 0.99 -3.66 2.76
C LEU A 64 1.39 -3.43 4.21
N THR A 65 0.47 -3.52 5.17
CA THR A 65 0.86 -3.56 6.59
C THR A 65 1.57 -4.88 6.91
N SER A 66 1.18 -5.96 6.23
CA SER A 66 1.82 -7.28 6.29
C SER A 66 3.24 -7.26 5.73
N GLU A 67 4.19 -7.83 6.47
CA GLU A 67 5.58 -7.99 5.99
C GLU A 67 5.65 -8.99 4.84
N GLU A 68 4.92 -10.11 4.95
CA GLU A 68 4.86 -11.16 3.92
C GLU A 68 4.35 -10.62 2.58
N GLU A 69 3.33 -9.77 2.59
CA GLU A 69 2.76 -9.21 1.35
C GLU A 69 3.77 -8.31 0.63
N GLY A 70 4.59 -7.56 1.39
CA GLY A 70 5.68 -6.75 0.83
C GLY A 70 6.85 -7.57 0.31
N GLU A 71 7.15 -8.72 0.93
CA GLU A 71 8.23 -9.63 0.51
C GLU A 71 7.93 -10.36 -0.79
N ARG A 72 6.64 -10.63 -1.08
CA ARG A 72 6.17 -11.26 -2.33
C ARG A 72 6.36 -10.39 -3.58
N ILE A 73 6.72 -9.12 -3.41
CA ILE A 73 6.93 -8.18 -4.51
C ILE A 73 8.31 -8.41 -5.13
N GLU A 74 8.32 -8.89 -6.37
CA GLU A 74 9.55 -9.19 -7.11
C GLU A 74 10.19 -7.97 -7.77
N SER A 75 9.40 -6.99 -8.25
CA SER A 75 9.95 -5.75 -8.79
C SER A 75 10.52 -4.90 -7.66
N GLY A 76 11.83 -4.66 -7.70
CA GLY A 76 12.49 -3.90 -6.67
C GLY A 76 12.01 -2.44 -6.60
N GLU A 77 11.60 -1.81 -7.72
CA GLU A 77 11.04 -0.45 -7.72
C GLU A 77 9.72 -0.39 -6.97
N VAL A 78 8.86 -1.39 -7.19
CA VAL A 78 7.59 -1.51 -6.48
C VAL A 78 7.87 -1.81 -5.00
N LYS A 79 8.81 -2.70 -4.71
CA LYS A 79 9.21 -3.06 -3.34
C LYS A 79 9.74 -1.86 -2.56
N LEU A 80 10.58 -1.05 -3.18
CA LEU A 80 11.06 0.23 -2.65
C LEU A 80 9.90 1.18 -2.33
N THR A 81 8.98 1.36 -3.27
CA THR A 81 7.81 2.22 -3.09
C THR A 81 6.96 1.77 -1.90
N VAL A 82 6.71 0.46 -1.79
CA VAL A 82 5.99 -0.14 -0.66
C VAL A 82 6.72 0.10 0.66
N TYR A 83 8.02 -0.16 0.74
CA TYR A 83 8.77 0.08 1.97
C TYR A 83 8.78 1.55 2.40
N LEU A 84 8.85 2.49 1.45
CA LEU A 84 8.71 3.92 1.75
C LEU A 84 7.33 4.27 2.32
N PHE A 85 6.25 3.76 1.74
CA PHE A 85 4.90 3.96 2.28
C PHE A 85 4.76 3.39 3.69
N ARG A 86 5.32 2.21 3.95
CA ARG A 86 5.34 1.61 5.30
C ARG A 86 6.16 2.45 6.27
N ALA A 87 7.28 3.03 5.85
CA ALA A 87 8.10 3.87 6.71
C ALA A 87 7.34 5.12 7.20
N VAL A 88 6.59 5.78 6.32
CA VAL A 88 5.82 7.00 6.66
C VAL A 88 4.77 6.77 7.75
N VAL A 89 4.18 5.57 7.80
CA VAL A 89 3.15 5.22 8.80
C VAL A 89 3.73 4.51 10.04
N ALA A 90 5.04 4.55 10.25
CA ALA A 90 5.67 3.91 11.40
C ALA A 90 5.17 4.51 12.74
N PRO A 91 4.76 3.67 13.72
CA PRO A 91 4.21 4.14 14.99
C PRO A 91 5.28 4.74 15.93
N ASP A 92 6.55 4.40 15.71
CA ASP A 92 7.66 4.82 16.55
C ASP A 92 8.96 4.98 15.73
N LYS A 93 9.94 5.69 16.31
CA LYS A 93 11.23 5.98 15.68
C LYS A 93 12.03 4.72 15.34
N GLY A 94 11.96 3.68 16.17
CA GLY A 94 12.66 2.42 15.94
C GLY A 94 12.09 1.69 14.72
N THR A 95 10.75 1.61 14.62
CA THR A 95 10.06 1.06 13.45
C THR A 95 10.32 1.86 12.18
N LEU A 96 10.38 3.20 12.28
CA LEU A 96 10.74 4.06 11.15
C LEU A 96 12.15 3.74 10.63
N LEU A 97 13.14 3.66 11.52
CA LEU A 97 14.53 3.37 11.14
C LEU A 97 14.69 1.98 10.51
N ARG A 98 13.99 0.97 11.04
CA ARG A 98 13.96 -0.38 10.47
C ARG A 98 13.39 -0.38 9.05
N ARG A 99 12.21 0.20 8.86
CA ARG A 99 11.52 0.27 7.55
C ARG A 99 12.29 1.11 6.53
N TYR A 100 12.93 2.19 6.99
CA TYR A 100 13.83 2.98 6.14
C TYR A 100 15.04 2.14 5.68
N LYS A 101 15.62 1.31 6.55
CA LYS A 101 16.72 0.40 6.18
C LYS A 101 16.29 -0.61 5.12
N GLU A 102 15.11 -1.20 5.28
CA GLU A 102 14.52 -2.12 4.31
C GLU A 102 14.30 -1.44 2.94
N ALA A 103 13.74 -0.22 2.94
CA ALA A 103 13.57 0.57 1.73
C ALA A 103 14.91 0.80 1.01
N MET A 104 15.94 1.21 1.74
CA MET A 104 17.25 1.44 1.18
C MET A 104 17.94 0.17 0.67
N GLN A 105 17.70 -0.97 1.31
CA GLN A 105 18.17 -2.27 0.83
C GLN A 105 17.48 -2.67 -0.49
N ALA A 106 16.16 -2.46 -0.60
CA ALA A 106 15.46 -2.65 -1.87
C ALA A 106 15.98 -1.71 -2.96
N LEU A 107 16.27 -0.45 -2.63
CA LEU A 107 16.89 0.48 -3.59
C LEU A 107 18.26 0.00 -4.07
N LYS A 108 19.08 -0.62 -3.21
CA LYS A 108 20.37 -1.21 -3.61
C LYS A 108 20.17 -2.33 -4.63
N GLU A 109 19.21 -3.22 -4.38
CA GLU A 109 18.88 -4.34 -5.30
C GLU A 109 18.43 -3.83 -6.67
N VAL A 110 17.64 -2.74 -6.71
CA VAL A 110 17.18 -2.10 -7.95
C VAL A 110 18.29 -1.37 -8.69
N SER A 111 19.06 -0.57 -7.96
CA SER A 111 20.02 0.36 -8.56
C SER A 111 21.29 -0.34 -9.03
N GLY A 112 21.68 -1.46 -8.39
CA GLY A 112 22.94 -2.15 -8.64
C GLY A 112 24.18 -1.27 -8.39
N ARG A 113 24.04 -0.11 -7.75
CA ARG A 113 25.12 0.86 -7.56
C ARG A 113 25.61 0.89 -6.11
N ARG A 114 26.94 1.01 -5.96
CA ARG A 114 27.65 1.09 -4.68
C ARG A 114 27.59 2.48 -4.03
N ASP A 115 27.35 3.53 -4.80
CA ASP A 115 27.26 4.93 -4.31
C ASP A 115 26.08 5.17 -3.36
N ILE A 116 25.01 4.39 -3.51
CA ILE A 116 23.85 4.42 -2.63
C ILE A 116 24.20 3.88 -1.23
N GLU A 117 25.16 2.97 -1.09
CA GLU A 117 25.59 2.45 0.22
C GLU A 117 26.19 3.55 1.09
N ASP A 118 27.06 4.38 0.52
CA ASP A 118 27.69 5.50 1.24
C ASP A 118 26.65 6.53 1.69
N LEU A 119 25.64 6.80 0.86
CA LEU A 119 24.53 7.72 1.20
C LEU A 119 23.63 7.15 2.30
N ILE A 120 23.41 5.83 2.29
CA ILE A 120 22.68 5.11 3.35
C ILE A 120 23.41 5.26 4.68
N GLU A 121 24.70 4.92 4.71
CA GLU A 121 25.52 4.98 5.93
C GLU A 121 25.63 6.40 6.49
N GLN A 122 25.82 7.40 5.62
CA GLN A 122 25.84 8.81 6.03
C GLN A 122 24.50 9.27 6.62
N GLY A 123 23.38 8.94 5.97
CA GLY A 123 22.04 9.26 6.46
C GLY A 123 21.75 8.64 7.84
N PHE A 124 22.16 7.39 8.06
CA PHE A 124 22.03 6.71 9.35
C PHE A 124 22.93 7.34 10.43
N GLY A 125 24.19 7.66 10.10
CA GLY A 125 25.12 8.30 11.03
C GLY A 125 24.60 9.64 11.57
N ILE A 126 23.98 10.46 10.70
CA ILE A 126 23.41 11.76 11.08
C ILE A 126 22.19 11.59 12.02
N SER A 127 21.32 10.59 11.74
CA SER A 127 20.12 10.33 12.54
C SER A 127 20.43 9.78 13.93
N LEU A 128 21.47 8.95 14.05
CA LEU A 128 21.96 8.40 15.33
C LEU A 128 22.72 9.44 16.15
N ALA A 129 23.54 10.29 15.52
CA ALA A 129 24.29 11.36 16.20
C ALA A 129 23.40 12.44 16.82
N ARG A 130 22.23 12.72 16.23
CA ARG A 130 21.23 13.63 16.81
C ARG A 130 20.61 13.10 18.10
N ASN A 131 20.59 11.79 18.31
CA ASN A 131 19.96 11.16 19.48
C ASN A 131 20.84 11.18 20.74
N GLN A 132 22.16 11.39 20.59
CA GLN A 132 23.10 11.48 21.72
C GLN A 132 23.28 12.91 22.27
N ARG A 133 22.72 13.93 21.61
CA ARG A 133 22.82 15.34 22.04
C ARG A 133 21.58 15.86 22.77
N SER A 134 20.58 15.01 22.98
CA SER A 134 19.29 15.36 23.60
C SER A 134 19.06 14.69 24.96
N SER A 135 20.13 14.21 25.60
CA SER A 135 20.13 13.67 26.97
C SER A 135 20.97 14.55 27.89
#